data_AF-A0A087E8L0-F1
#
_entry.id   AF-A0A087E8L0-F1
#
_cell.length_a   1.000
_cell.length_b   1.000
_cell.length_c   1.000
_cell.angle_alpha   90.00
_cell.angle_beta   90.00
_cell.angle_gamma   90.00
#
_symmetry.space_group_name_H-M   'P 1'
#
loop_
_entity.id
_entity.type
_entity.pdbx_description
1 polymer ?
#
loop_
_entity_poly.entity_id
_entity_poly.type
_entity_poly.pdbx_seq_one_letter_code
_entity_poly.pdbx_strand_id
1 'polypeptide(L)'
;MVFDEDDSASGSARAARSGPSGAGAKSVDLNSDMGESFGRWTLGDDKALLDVVTSANIACGFHAGDPAGILRTASQAAANHVCIGAHVAYRDLSGFGRRFLDEQPGDLKADVIYQIAALEGIAASVGASVSYVKPHGALYNRIAVDETQARAVVDAIMTVDSSLGLLTLPGSVVGLIAADAGLRVFSEAFADRAYMPDGRLVPRSQSGAVIHDVGEVADRIAKLVAGGTIEAIDGTMIRIDADSICVHGDSPSAVDMARAVRERLESNGVALSSFAGEGRPCAS
;
A
#
# COMPACT_ATOMS: atom_id res chain seq x y z
N MET A 1 50.46 2.87 -37.55
CA MET A 1 50.12 4.18 -36.93
C MET A 1 48.64 4.06 -36.59
N VAL A 2 48.23 3.47 -35.46
CA VAL A 2 48.27 3.95 -34.05
C VAL A 2 47.78 5.38 -33.92
N PHE A 3 46.60 5.54 -33.31
CA PHE A 3 46.16 6.40 -32.19
C PHE A 3 44.69 5.97 -31.92
N ASP A 4 44.33 5.27 -30.82
CA ASP A 4 43.97 5.76 -29.47
C ASP A 4 43.02 6.97 -29.51
N GLU A 5 41.96 7.15 -28.73
CA GLU A 5 41.22 6.51 -27.63
C GLU A 5 39.93 7.40 -27.55
N ASP A 6 38.75 6.90 -27.17
CA ASP A 6 38.17 7.27 -25.87
C ASP A 6 36.75 6.75 -25.64
N ASP A 7 36.60 6.35 -24.40
CA ASP A 7 35.54 5.67 -23.71
C ASP A 7 34.49 6.67 -23.20
N SER A 8 33.24 6.24 -23.03
CA SER A 8 32.38 6.67 -21.91
C SER A 8 30.96 6.12 -22.07
N ALA A 9 30.80 4.90 -21.55
CA ALA A 9 29.53 4.43 -21.03
C ALA A 9 29.05 5.37 -19.90
N SER A 10 27.94 6.08 -20.12
CA SER A 10 27.26 6.80 -19.04
C SER A 10 26.38 5.83 -18.24
N GLY A 11 26.96 5.28 -17.18
CA GLY A 11 26.22 4.55 -16.15
C GLY A 11 25.24 5.49 -15.43
N SER A 12 23.96 5.13 -15.45
CA SER A 12 22.93 5.76 -14.63
C SER A 12 23.20 5.41 -13.16
N ALA A 13 23.77 6.36 -12.43
CA ALA A 13 23.96 6.26 -10.99
C ALA A 13 22.60 6.40 -10.28
N ARG A 14 22.07 5.29 -9.75
CA ARG A 14 21.01 5.33 -8.74
C ARG A 14 21.49 6.14 -7.54
N ALA A 15 20.75 7.19 -7.18
CA ALA A 15 20.95 7.86 -5.90
C ALA A 15 20.64 6.88 -4.76
N ALA A 16 21.69 6.36 -4.13
CA ALA A 16 21.58 5.62 -2.89
C ALA A 16 21.08 6.58 -1.79
N ARG A 17 19.92 6.28 -1.19
CA ARG A 17 19.47 6.99 0.01
C ARG A 17 20.38 6.59 1.17
N SER A 18 21.15 7.53 1.69
CA SER A 18 21.86 7.41 2.95
C SER A 18 20.90 7.64 4.11
N GLY A 19 20.39 6.55 4.71
CA GLY A 19 19.78 6.52 6.04
C GLY A 19 20.80 6.06 7.09
N PRO A 20 20.62 6.38 8.39
CA PRO A 20 21.68 6.29 9.39
C PRO A 20 22.10 4.85 9.68
N SER A 21 23.41 4.60 9.60
CA SER A 21 24.06 3.43 10.14
C SER A 21 24.04 3.48 11.68
N GLY A 22 22.99 2.95 12.26
CA GLY A 22 22.87 2.64 13.68
C GLY A 22 21.94 1.45 13.83
N ALA A 23 22.26 0.51 14.71
CA ALA A 23 21.37 -0.60 15.04
C ALA A 23 20.14 -0.07 15.82
N GLY A 24 19.29 0.69 15.14
CA GLY A 24 17.94 0.99 15.60
C GLY A 24 17.09 -0.26 15.47
N ALA A 25 16.15 -0.46 16.40
CA ALA A 25 15.17 -1.51 16.28
C ALA A 25 14.48 -1.40 14.91
N LYS A 26 14.46 -2.49 14.13
CA LYS A 26 13.76 -2.52 12.85
C LYS A 26 12.29 -2.23 13.14
N SER A 27 11.74 -1.18 12.53
CA SER A 27 10.31 -0.93 12.53
C SER A 27 9.69 -1.30 11.18
N VAL A 28 8.43 -1.74 11.20
CA VAL A 28 7.66 -2.00 9.99
C VAL A 28 6.22 -1.59 10.19
N ASP A 29 5.58 -1.10 9.13
CA ASP A 29 4.14 -0.84 9.14
C ASP A 29 3.35 -2.09 8.76
N LEU A 30 2.21 -2.30 9.40
CA LEU A 30 1.17 -3.20 8.93
C LEU A 30 0.01 -2.36 8.39
N ASN A 31 -0.36 -2.56 7.14
CA ASN A 31 -1.52 -1.91 6.53
C ASN A 31 -2.63 -2.90 6.18
N SER A 32 -3.88 -2.44 6.18
CA SER A 32 -5.00 -3.23 5.66
C SER A 32 -6.04 -2.36 4.97
N ASP A 33 -6.70 -2.92 3.97
CA ASP A 33 -7.80 -2.29 3.24
C ASP A 33 -9.08 -2.41 4.10
N MET A 34 -9.75 -1.28 4.34
CA MET A 34 -10.87 -1.17 5.28
C MET A 34 -11.96 -0.23 4.77
N GLY A 35 -13.10 -0.23 5.43
CA GLY A 35 -14.25 0.59 5.04
C GLY A 35 -14.88 0.10 3.74
N GLU A 36 -14.65 -1.16 3.37
CA GLU A 36 -15.08 -1.74 2.09
C GLU A 36 -16.51 -2.33 2.12
N SER A 37 -17.19 -2.23 3.26
CA SER A 37 -18.63 -2.50 3.33
C SER A 37 -19.42 -1.47 2.52
N PHE A 38 -20.58 -1.85 2.00
CA PHE A 38 -21.41 -0.93 1.20
C PHE A 38 -22.90 -1.19 1.40
N GLY A 39 -23.63 -0.20 1.89
CA GLY A 39 -25.06 -0.30 2.13
C GLY A 39 -25.39 -1.43 3.11
N ARG A 40 -26.03 -2.49 2.63
CA ARG A 40 -26.37 -3.67 3.46
C ARG A 40 -25.31 -4.77 3.45
N TRP A 41 -24.30 -4.68 2.58
CA TRP A 41 -23.26 -5.69 2.46
C TRP A 41 -22.13 -5.36 3.43
N THR A 42 -21.81 -6.33 4.29
CA THR A 42 -20.70 -6.26 5.23
C THR A 42 -19.55 -7.09 4.70
N LEU A 43 -18.36 -6.52 4.68
CA LEU A 43 -17.12 -7.18 4.30
C LEU A 43 -16.09 -6.98 5.42
N GLY A 44 -15.42 -8.08 5.78
CA GLY A 44 -14.35 -8.07 6.78
C GLY A 44 -14.79 -7.77 8.21
N ASP A 45 -13.79 -7.63 9.08
CA ASP A 45 -13.94 -7.19 10.47
C ASP A 45 -12.94 -6.04 10.72
N ASP A 46 -13.25 -4.87 10.15
CA ASP A 46 -12.45 -3.64 10.27
C ASP A 46 -12.07 -3.36 11.73
N LYS A 47 -13.03 -3.55 12.66
CA LYS A 47 -12.81 -3.28 14.08
C LYS A 47 -11.70 -4.17 14.65
N ALA A 48 -11.75 -5.47 14.38
CA ALA A 48 -10.72 -6.38 14.88
C ALA A 48 -9.35 -6.15 14.21
N LEU A 49 -9.33 -5.72 12.94
CA LEU A 49 -8.07 -5.40 12.25
C LEU A 49 -7.43 -4.10 12.76
N LEU A 50 -8.24 -3.09 13.12
CA LEU A 50 -7.72 -1.84 13.68
C LEU A 50 -6.98 -2.03 15.01
N ASP A 51 -7.25 -3.11 15.74
CA ASP A 51 -6.48 -3.49 16.93
C ASP A 51 -5.09 -4.09 16.58
N VAL A 52 -4.85 -4.42 15.31
CA VAL A 52 -3.67 -5.14 14.83
C VAL A 52 -2.76 -4.27 13.97
N VAL A 53 -3.33 -3.48 13.06
CA VAL A 53 -2.59 -2.72 12.05
C VAL A 53 -2.11 -1.36 12.56
N THR A 54 -1.15 -0.76 11.86
CA THR A 54 -0.67 0.60 12.14
C THR A 54 -1.15 1.63 11.12
N SER A 55 -1.59 1.18 9.95
CA SER A 55 -2.20 2.01 8.91
C SER A 55 -3.44 1.36 8.29
N ALA A 56 -4.45 2.16 7.93
CA ALA A 56 -5.71 1.73 7.34
C ALA A 56 -5.94 2.43 6.00
N ASN A 57 -6.09 1.64 4.93
CA ASN A 57 -6.46 2.14 3.61
C ASN A 57 -7.99 2.16 3.53
N ILE A 58 -8.60 3.33 3.73
CA ILE A 58 -10.05 3.45 3.80
C ILE A 58 -10.62 3.69 2.39
N ALA A 59 -11.58 2.86 1.99
CA ALA A 59 -12.30 3.00 0.72
C ALA A 59 -12.96 4.38 0.57
N CYS A 60 -13.07 4.86 -0.66
CA CYS A 60 -13.51 6.23 -0.97
C CYS A 60 -14.82 6.31 -1.77
N GLY A 61 -15.60 5.23 -1.81
CA GLY A 61 -16.95 5.20 -2.40
C GLY A 61 -17.06 4.73 -3.84
N PHE A 62 -15.95 4.47 -4.52
CA PHE A 62 -15.98 4.15 -5.96
C PHE A 62 -15.93 2.64 -6.23
N HIS A 63 -15.08 1.89 -5.52
CA HIS A 63 -15.10 0.43 -5.55
C HIS A 63 -15.89 -0.17 -4.39
N ALA A 64 -15.93 0.54 -3.27
CA ALA A 64 -16.54 0.13 -2.00
C ALA A 64 -16.68 1.35 -1.06
N GLY A 65 -17.34 1.17 0.09
CA GLY A 65 -17.47 2.19 1.14
C GLY A 65 -18.60 3.19 0.90
N ASP A 66 -19.74 3.02 1.57
CA ASP A 66 -20.73 4.11 1.63
C ASP A 66 -20.31 5.21 2.63
N PRO A 67 -20.78 6.46 2.49
CA PRO A 67 -20.34 7.57 3.34
C PRO A 67 -20.47 7.31 4.85
N ALA A 68 -21.52 6.60 5.27
CA ALA A 68 -21.72 6.28 6.69
C ALA A 68 -20.73 5.19 7.14
N GLY A 69 -20.42 4.21 6.29
CA GLY A 69 -19.36 3.23 6.50
C GLY A 69 -17.98 3.88 6.63
N ILE A 70 -17.60 4.71 5.67
CA ILE A 70 -16.32 5.43 5.66
C ILE A 70 -16.14 6.26 6.94
N LEU A 71 -17.18 7.01 7.34
CA LEU A 71 -17.15 7.79 8.58
C LEU A 71 -16.95 6.92 9.83
N ARG A 72 -17.61 5.76 9.90
CA ARG A 72 -17.43 4.82 11.03
C ARG A 72 -16.01 4.28 11.07
N THR A 73 -15.47 3.82 9.94
CA THR A 73 -14.10 3.28 9.87
C THR A 73 -13.06 4.36 10.19
N ALA A 74 -13.21 5.58 9.66
CA ALA A 74 -12.32 6.70 9.98
C ALA A 74 -12.37 7.07 11.46
N SER A 75 -13.56 7.10 12.07
CA SER A 75 -13.71 7.36 13.51
C SER A 75 -13.04 6.30 14.36
N GLN A 76 -13.17 5.03 13.99
CA GLN A 76 -12.53 3.91 14.71
C GLN A 76 -11.01 3.93 14.54
N ALA A 77 -10.52 4.20 13.33
CA ALA A 77 -9.08 4.33 13.07
C ALA A 77 -8.46 5.47 13.90
N ALA A 78 -9.13 6.63 13.96
CA ALA A 78 -8.70 7.75 14.80
C ALA A 78 -8.65 7.37 16.29
N ALA A 79 -9.70 6.71 16.79
CA ALA A 79 -9.77 6.27 18.19
C ALA A 79 -8.69 5.24 18.57
N ASN A 80 -8.21 4.45 17.59
CA ASN A 80 -7.14 3.47 17.77
C ASN A 80 -5.76 4.01 17.40
N HIS A 81 -5.63 5.31 17.11
CA HIS A 81 -4.39 5.95 16.64
C HIS A 81 -3.77 5.26 15.41
N VAL A 82 -4.61 4.69 14.53
CA VAL A 82 -4.20 4.07 13.26
C VAL A 82 -4.10 5.16 12.19
N CYS A 83 -3.02 5.16 11.42
CA CYS A 83 -2.80 6.12 10.35
C CYS A 83 -3.80 5.91 9.20
N ILE A 84 -4.47 6.97 8.75
CA ILE A 84 -5.48 6.88 7.69
C ILE A 84 -4.86 7.17 6.32
N GLY A 85 -5.11 6.30 5.35
CA GLY A 85 -4.79 6.49 3.94
C GLY A 85 -6.01 6.39 3.03
N ALA A 86 -6.00 7.14 1.93
CA ALA A 86 -7.05 7.07 0.92
C ALA A 86 -6.87 5.84 0.02
N HIS A 87 -7.88 4.96 -0.01
CA HIS A 87 -7.90 3.77 -0.85
C HIS A 87 -8.68 4.03 -2.15
N VAL A 88 -8.03 4.75 -3.07
CA VAL A 88 -8.64 5.25 -4.31
C VAL A 88 -8.71 4.17 -5.38
N ALA A 89 -9.79 4.14 -6.15
CA ALA A 89 -10.04 3.10 -7.14
C ALA A 89 -10.60 3.67 -8.44
N TYR A 90 -10.68 2.81 -9.46
CA TYR A 90 -11.62 3.02 -10.56
C TYR A 90 -13.04 3.10 -10.04
N ARG A 91 -13.89 3.85 -10.76
CA ARG A 91 -15.34 3.91 -10.53
C ARG A 91 -16.05 2.65 -10.99
N ASP A 92 -15.80 1.54 -10.29
CA ASP A 92 -16.38 0.23 -10.57
C ASP A 92 -16.85 -0.49 -9.30
N LEU A 93 -17.96 -0.02 -8.73
CA LEU A 93 -18.58 -0.66 -7.57
C LEU A 93 -18.98 -2.12 -7.85
N SER A 94 -19.50 -2.40 -9.05
CA SER A 94 -19.99 -3.73 -9.44
C SER A 94 -18.88 -4.78 -9.54
N GLY A 95 -17.70 -4.39 -10.01
CA GLY A 95 -16.52 -5.23 -10.08
C GLY A 95 -15.57 -5.03 -8.90
N PHE A 96 -15.99 -4.30 -7.86
CA PHE A 96 -15.19 -3.99 -6.69
C PHE A 96 -13.84 -3.35 -7.04
N GLY A 97 -13.77 -2.54 -8.11
CA GLY A 97 -12.53 -1.92 -8.58
C GLY A 97 -11.46 -2.91 -9.05
N ARG A 98 -11.79 -4.19 -9.26
CA ARG A 98 -10.86 -5.25 -9.67
C ARG A 98 -10.82 -5.47 -11.19
N ARG A 99 -11.56 -4.70 -11.97
CA ARG A 99 -11.51 -4.71 -13.44
C ARG A 99 -10.75 -3.50 -13.95
N PHE A 100 -9.90 -3.71 -14.96
CA PHE A 100 -9.30 -2.60 -15.68
C PHE A 100 -10.38 -1.81 -16.42
N LEU A 101 -10.37 -0.50 -16.26
CA LEU A 101 -11.17 0.43 -17.05
C LEU A 101 -10.23 1.28 -17.91
N ASP A 102 -10.54 1.37 -19.21
CA ASP A 102 -9.84 2.25 -20.14
C ASP A 102 -10.35 3.69 -19.98
N GLU A 103 -10.03 4.29 -18.84
CA GLU A 103 -10.46 5.62 -18.45
C GLU A 103 -9.51 6.69 -19.01
N GLN A 104 -10.08 7.80 -19.47
CA GLN A 104 -9.28 8.92 -19.97
C GLN A 104 -8.48 9.54 -18.82
N PRO A 105 -7.22 9.97 -19.03
CA PRO A 105 -6.36 10.42 -17.94
C PRO A 105 -6.91 11.62 -17.15
N GLY A 106 -7.63 12.52 -17.84
CA GLY A 106 -8.28 13.66 -17.19
C GLY A 106 -9.43 13.25 -16.27
N ASP A 107 -10.21 12.25 -16.67
CA ASP A 107 -11.33 11.72 -15.87
C ASP A 107 -10.77 10.95 -14.66
N LEU A 108 -9.78 10.08 -14.88
CA LEU A 108 -9.11 9.37 -13.79
C LEU A 108 -8.49 10.34 -12.77
N LYS A 109 -7.85 11.42 -13.22
CA LYS A 109 -7.32 12.46 -12.33
C LYS A 109 -8.44 13.09 -11.48
N ALA A 110 -9.55 13.48 -12.10
CA ALA A 110 -10.68 14.06 -11.39
C ALA A 110 -11.31 13.08 -10.38
N ASP A 111 -11.42 11.81 -10.76
CA ASP A 111 -11.95 10.73 -9.93
C ASP A 111 -11.06 10.43 -8.71
N VAL A 112 -9.74 10.49 -8.86
CA VAL A 112 -8.80 10.37 -7.73
C VAL A 112 -8.86 11.60 -6.82
N ILE A 113 -8.91 12.82 -7.37
CA ILE A 113 -9.08 14.06 -6.59
C ILE A 113 -10.35 13.98 -5.73
N TYR A 114 -11.47 13.58 -6.33
CA TYR A 114 -12.75 13.47 -5.64
C TYR A 114 -12.66 12.50 -4.44
N GLN A 115 -12.07 11.32 -4.66
CA GLN A 115 -11.94 10.29 -3.63
C GLN A 115 -11.06 10.75 -2.45
N ILE A 116 -9.91 11.37 -2.73
CA ILE A 116 -9.03 11.87 -1.67
C ILE A 116 -9.74 12.98 -0.88
N ALA A 117 -10.32 13.97 -1.56
CA ALA A 117 -11.00 15.10 -0.92
C ALA A 117 -12.21 14.65 -0.07
N ALA A 118 -12.96 13.64 -0.53
CA ALA A 118 -14.07 13.07 0.22
C ALA A 118 -13.58 12.44 1.54
N LEU A 119 -12.49 11.66 1.49
CA LEU A 119 -11.93 11.05 2.70
C LEU A 119 -11.29 12.10 3.62
N GLU A 120 -10.59 13.11 3.09
CA GLU A 120 -10.02 14.20 3.89
C GLU A 120 -11.10 14.95 4.66
N GLY A 121 -12.22 15.29 4.02
CA GLY A 121 -13.34 15.93 4.69
C GLY A 121 -13.93 15.06 5.81
N ILE A 122 -14.07 13.76 5.58
CA ILE A 122 -14.56 12.81 6.59
C ILE A 122 -13.56 12.65 7.74
N ALA A 123 -12.28 12.46 7.45
CA ALA A 123 -11.23 12.33 8.45
C ALA A 123 -11.14 13.58 9.33
N ALA A 124 -11.20 14.77 8.72
CA ALA A 124 -11.21 16.03 9.46
C ALA A 124 -12.42 16.15 10.40
N SER A 125 -13.59 15.64 10.00
CA SER A 125 -14.81 15.67 10.82
C SER A 125 -14.71 14.84 12.11
N VAL A 126 -13.78 13.89 12.16
CA VAL A 126 -13.50 13.03 13.34
C VAL A 126 -12.17 13.39 14.01
N GLY A 127 -11.58 14.54 13.69
CA GLY A 127 -10.33 15.02 14.29
C GLY A 127 -9.07 14.33 13.78
N ALA A 128 -9.14 13.63 12.64
CA ALA A 128 -8.02 12.94 12.02
C ALA A 128 -7.60 13.60 10.69
N SER A 129 -6.53 13.09 10.09
CA SER A 129 -6.05 13.51 8.77
C SER A 129 -5.69 12.30 7.92
N VAL A 130 -5.83 12.44 6.59
CA VAL A 130 -5.26 11.49 5.63
C VAL A 130 -3.76 11.77 5.49
N SER A 131 -2.94 10.73 5.50
CA SER A 131 -1.48 10.85 5.45
C SER A 131 -0.85 10.28 4.19
N TYR A 132 -1.56 9.38 3.50
CA TYR A 132 -1.07 8.73 2.28
C TYR A 132 -2.21 8.26 1.39
N VAL A 133 -1.87 7.84 0.17
CA VAL A 133 -2.77 7.26 -0.82
C VAL A 133 -2.23 5.89 -1.20
N LYS A 134 -3.12 4.89 -1.24
CA LYS A 134 -2.85 3.55 -1.77
C LYS A 134 -3.92 3.23 -2.81
N PRO A 135 -3.58 3.17 -4.10
CA PRO A 135 -4.56 2.77 -5.11
C PRO A 135 -5.09 1.35 -4.88
N HIS A 136 -6.33 1.08 -5.25
CA HIS A 136 -7.00 -0.20 -5.05
C HIS A 136 -6.95 -1.08 -6.31
N GLY A 137 -6.93 -2.39 -6.11
CA GLY A 137 -7.36 -3.38 -7.10
C GLY A 137 -6.70 -3.24 -8.47
N ALA A 138 -7.51 -3.09 -9.51
CA ALA A 138 -7.03 -2.98 -10.88
C ALA A 138 -6.28 -1.68 -11.14
N LEU A 139 -6.60 -0.58 -10.43
CA LEU A 139 -5.89 0.68 -10.58
C LEU A 139 -4.45 0.52 -10.07
N TYR A 140 -4.25 -0.06 -8.89
CA TYR A 140 -2.92 -0.38 -8.33
C TYR A 140 -2.05 -1.18 -9.30
N ASN A 141 -2.62 -2.24 -9.89
CA ASN A 141 -1.89 -3.09 -10.82
C ASN A 141 -1.61 -2.38 -12.15
N ARG A 142 -2.53 -1.53 -12.63
CA ARG A 142 -2.38 -0.83 -13.91
C ARG A 142 -1.28 0.22 -13.84
N ILE A 143 -1.33 1.10 -12.85
CA ILE A 143 -0.34 2.18 -12.68
C ILE A 143 1.07 1.65 -12.36
N ALA A 144 1.17 0.37 -11.95
CA ALA A 144 2.46 -0.26 -11.78
C ALA A 144 3.25 -0.39 -13.08
N VAL A 145 2.57 -0.38 -14.24
CA VAL A 145 3.18 -0.56 -15.57
C VAL A 145 2.77 0.48 -16.61
N ASP A 146 1.67 1.20 -16.40
CA ASP A 146 1.16 2.21 -17.33
C ASP A 146 1.54 3.63 -16.90
N GLU A 147 2.43 4.27 -17.67
CA GLU A 147 2.87 5.64 -17.41
C GLU A 147 1.75 6.68 -17.48
N THR A 148 0.80 6.50 -18.40
CA THR A 148 -0.25 7.50 -18.65
C THR A 148 -1.19 7.59 -17.46
N GLN A 149 -1.68 6.44 -16.99
CA GLN A 149 -2.53 6.42 -15.80
C GLN A 149 -1.74 6.70 -14.52
N ALA A 150 -0.48 6.26 -14.43
CA ALA A 150 0.38 6.60 -13.30
C ALA A 150 0.53 8.12 -13.15
N ARG A 151 0.79 8.86 -14.23
CA ARG A 151 0.83 10.33 -14.22
C ARG A 151 -0.48 10.94 -13.76
N ALA A 152 -1.63 10.43 -14.23
CA ALA A 152 -2.93 10.94 -13.79
C ALA A 152 -3.14 10.81 -12.27
N VAL A 153 -2.75 9.67 -11.67
CA VAL A 153 -2.82 9.45 -10.21
C VAL A 153 -1.85 10.38 -9.47
N VAL A 154 -0.60 10.47 -9.92
CA VAL A 154 0.42 11.35 -9.29
C VAL A 154 -0.01 12.82 -9.35
N ASP A 155 -0.47 13.28 -10.51
CA ASP A 155 -0.97 14.64 -10.70
C ASP A 155 -2.18 14.94 -9.81
N ALA A 156 -3.06 13.96 -9.60
CA ALA A 156 -4.19 14.09 -8.69
C ALA A 156 -3.72 14.30 -7.24
N ILE A 157 -2.81 13.45 -6.74
CA ILE A 157 -2.26 13.55 -5.38
C ILE A 157 -1.56 14.90 -5.19
N MET A 158 -0.70 15.30 -6.13
CA MET A 158 -0.01 16.58 -6.10
C MET A 158 -0.96 17.79 -6.11
N THR A 159 -2.10 17.66 -6.79
CA THR A 159 -3.12 18.72 -6.86
C THR A 159 -3.86 18.87 -5.53
N VAL A 160 -4.15 17.78 -4.83
CA VAL A 160 -4.88 17.80 -3.54
C VAL A 160 -3.95 18.22 -2.41
N ASP A 161 -2.89 17.45 -2.17
CA ASP A 161 -1.92 17.69 -1.10
C ASP A 161 -0.61 16.97 -1.40
N SER A 162 0.40 17.73 -1.86
CA SER A 162 1.75 17.21 -2.16
C SER A 162 2.52 16.64 -0.94
N SER A 163 2.00 16.81 0.28
CA SER A 163 2.59 16.19 1.48
C SER A 163 2.13 14.75 1.72
N LEU A 164 1.09 14.28 1.02
CA LEU A 164 0.64 12.88 1.10
C LEU A 164 1.72 11.92 0.59
N GLY A 165 1.83 10.76 1.25
CA GLY A 165 2.62 9.64 0.74
C GLY A 165 1.89 8.86 -0.35
N LEU A 166 2.63 8.18 -1.23
CA LEU A 166 2.10 7.15 -2.13
C LEU A 166 2.63 5.78 -1.71
N LEU A 167 1.74 4.87 -1.33
CA LEU A 167 2.08 3.46 -1.07
C LEU A 167 1.85 2.64 -2.35
N THR A 168 2.88 1.96 -2.84
CA THR A 168 2.83 1.22 -4.12
C THR A 168 3.81 0.05 -4.18
N LEU A 169 3.73 -0.73 -5.25
CA LEU A 169 4.62 -1.87 -5.47
C LEU A 169 6.07 -1.37 -5.70
N PRO A 170 7.09 -2.03 -5.11
CA PRO A 170 8.49 -1.69 -5.33
C PRO A 170 8.85 -1.69 -6.82
N GLY A 171 9.55 -0.65 -7.27
CA GLY A 171 10.00 -0.54 -8.66
C GLY A 171 8.89 -0.29 -9.69
N SER A 172 7.68 0.02 -9.25
CA SER A 172 6.55 0.36 -10.12
C SER A 172 6.79 1.66 -10.91
N VAL A 173 6.17 1.73 -12.10
CA VAL A 173 6.15 2.93 -12.94
C VAL A 173 5.61 4.15 -12.18
N VAL A 174 4.50 3.99 -11.45
CA VAL A 174 3.96 5.08 -10.62
C VAL A 174 4.91 5.52 -9.52
N GLY A 175 5.64 4.59 -8.87
CA GLY A 175 6.61 4.94 -7.84
C GLY A 175 7.74 5.81 -8.39
N LEU A 176 8.23 5.51 -9.60
CA LEU A 176 9.25 6.32 -10.27
C LEU A 176 8.73 7.72 -10.62
N ILE A 177 7.55 7.79 -11.24
CA ILE A 177 6.91 9.06 -11.62
C ILE A 177 6.60 9.93 -10.39
N ALA A 178 6.10 9.32 -9.32
CA ALA A 178 5.80 10.00 -8.07
C ALA A 178 7.06 10.57 -7.40
N ALA A 179 8.15 9.79 -7.36
CA ALA A 179 9.42 10.24 -6.82
C ALA A 179 10.01 11.40 -7.64
N ASP A 180 9.96 11.32 -8.98
CA ASP A 180 10.41 12.39 -9.87
C ASP A 180 9.57 13.68 -9.71
N ALA A 181 8.28 13.54 -9.37
CA ALA A 181 7.38 14.65 -9.05
C ALA A 181 7.57 15.21 -7.62
N GLY A 182 8.41 14.57 -6.79
CA GLY A 182 8.71 15.00 -5.42
C GLY A 182 7.81 14.41 -4.33
N LEU A 183 6.93 13.46 -4.64
CA LEU A 183 6.14 12.76 -3.63
C LEU A 183 7.00 11.81 -2.79
N ARG A 184 6.60 11.63 -1.52
CA ARG A 184 7.11 10.54 -0.69
C ARG A 184 6.52 9.23 -1.19
N VAL A 185 7.35 8.30 -1.61
CA VAL A 185 6.95 6.98 -2.10
C VAL A 185 7.38 5.92 -1.10
N PHE A 186 6.45 5.03 -0.79
CA PHE A 186 6.63 3.91 0.13
C PHE A 186 6.38 2.59 -0.60
N SER A 187 7.20 1.60 -0.29
CA SER A 187 7.19 0.27 -0.87
C SER A 187 6.30 -0.67 -0.06
N GLU A 188 5.37 -1.33 -0.74
CA GLU A 188 4.47 -2.30 -0.14
C GLU A 188 4.90 -3.75 -0.44
N ALA A 189 4.81 -4.62 0.56
CA ALA A 189 4.77 -6.06 0.38
C ALA A 189 3.42 -6.62 0.88
N PHE A 190 3.05 -7.78 0.39
CA PHE A 190 1.82 -8.49 0.70
C PHE A 190 2.11 -9.77 1.48
N ALA A 191 1.43 -9.97 2.61
CA ALA A 191 1.66 -11.09 3.51
C ALA A 191 1.28 -12.45 2.91
N ASP A 192 0.11 -12.51 2.32
CA ASP A 192 -0.56 -13.74 1.89
C ASP A 192 -0.54 -13.90 0.36
N ARG A 193 0.21 -13.08 -0.37
CA ARG A 193 0.29 -13.17 -1.83
C ARG A 193 1.57 -13.86 -2.27
N ALA A 194 1.41 -14.75 -3.25
CA ALA A 194 2.55 -15.29 -3.98
C ALA A 194 3.11 -14.25 -4.95
N TYR A 195 4.43 -14.32 -5.15
CA TYR A 195 5.18 -13.45 -6.05
C TYR A 195 5.66 -14.21 -7.27
N MET A 196 5.74 -13.52 -8.39
CA MET A 196 6.48 -13.92 -9.57
C MET A 196 7.98 -13.63 -9.37
N PRO A 197 8.88 -14.27 -10.12
CA PRO A 197 10.33 -14.04 -10.01
C PRO A 197 10.77 -12.60 -10.30
N ASP A 198 9.95 -11.85 -11.02
CA ASP A 198 10.17 -10.43 -11.32
C ASP A 198 9.65 -9.48 -10.22
N GLY A 199 9.16 -10.01 -9.10
CA GLY A 199 8.66 -9.25 -7.96
C GLY A 199 7.20 -8.79 -8.09
N ARG A 200 6.52 -9.07 -9.21
CA ARG A 200 5.08 -8.81 -9.33
C ARG A 200 4.28 -9.85 -8.55
N LEU A 201 3.04 -9.53 -8.23
CA LEU A 201 2.12 -10.48 -7.60
C LEU A 201 1.57 -11.48 -8.61
N VAL A 202 1.44 -12.74 -8.20
CA VAL A 202 0.76 -13.77 -8.99
C VAL A 202 -0.72 -13.37 -9.17
N PRO A 203 -1.27 -13.38 -10.40
CA PRO A 203 -2.67 -13.03 -10.64
C PRO A 203 -3.64 -13.85 -9.77
N ARG A 204 -4.65 -13.22 -9.18
CA ARG A 204 -5.61 -13.89 -8.27
C ARG A 204 -6.37 -15.07 -8.88
N SER A 205 -6.48 -15.13 -10.21
CA SER A 205 -7.11 -16.25 -10.93
C SER A 205 -6.24 -17.49 -11.04
N GLN A 206 -4.95 -17.40 -10.71
CA GLN A 206 -4.01 -18.52 -10.78
C GLN A 206 -3.99 -19.30 -9.46
N SER A 207 -3.85 -20.63 -9.56
CA SER A 207 -3.69 -21.49 -8.39
C SER A 207 -2.43 -21.10 -7.61
N GLY A 208 -2.53 -21.06 -6.28
CA GLY A 208 -1.42 -20.67 -5.39
C GLY A 208 -1.17 -19.16 -5.31
N ALA A 209 -2.03 -18.32 -5.89
CA ALA A 209 -1.88 -16.86 -5.83
C ALA A 209 -2.06 -16.27 -4.41
N VAL A 210 -2.78 -16.99 -3.55
CA VAL A 210 -3.06 -16.63 -2.16
C VAL A 210 -2.62 -17.78 -1.25
N ILE A 211 -1.89 -17.45 -0.21
CA ILE A 211 -1.40 -18.37 0.82
C ILE A 211 -2.39 -18.32 1.98
N HIS A 212 -2.96 -19.46 2.34
CA HIS A 212 -4.01 -19.54 3.37
C HIS A 212 -3.50 -19.98 4.74
N ASP A 213 -2.31 -20.58 4.81
CA ASP A 213 -1.75 -21.05 6.07
C ASP A 213 -1.20 -19.87 6.90
N VAL A 214 -1.76 -19.70 8.09
CA VAL A 214 -1.44 -18.58 8.99
C VAL A 214 0.02 -18.64 9.47
N GLY A 215 0.53 -19.84 9.78
CA GLY A 215 1.89 -20.00 10.26
C GLY A 215 2.91 -19.74 9.16
N GLU A 216 2.65 -20.25 7.96
CA GLU A 216 3.45 -20.02 6.76
C GLU A 216 3.56 -18.52 6.46
N VAL A 217 2.43 -17.80 6.46
CA VAL A 217 2.41 -16.35 6.20
C VAL A 217 3.19 -15.57 7.27
N ALA A 218 2.98 -15.88 8.55
CA ALA A 218 3.70 -15.23 9.65
C ALA A 218 5.22 -15.44 9.56
N ASP A 219 5.67 -16.68 9.31
CA ASP A 219 7.08 -17.01 9.19
C ASP A 219 7.71 -16.39 7.92
N ARG A 220 6.96 -16.37 6.82
CA ARG A 220 7.36 -15.74 5.55
C ARG A 220 7.58 -14.23 5.72
N ILE A 221 6.67 -13.53 6.40
CA ILE A 221 6.82 -12.09 6.66
C ILE A 221 7.94 -11.80 7.64
N ALA A 222 8.12 -12.62 8.67
CA ALA A 222 9.24 -12.48 9.59
C ALA A 222 10.60 -12.60 8.87
N LYS A 223 10.72 -13.56 7.95
CA LYS A 223 11.92 -13.71 7.09
C LYS A 223 12.11 -12.50 6.18
N LEU A 224 11.04 -11.98 5.58
CA LEU A 224 11.10 -10.78 4.75
C LEU A 224 11.62 -9.58 5.55
N VAL A 225 11.06 -9.29 6.73
CA VAL A 225 11.51 -8.14 7.56
C VAL A 225 12.93 -8.34 8.09
N ALA A 226 13.31 -9.59 8.41
CA ALA A 226 14.65 -9.90 8.90
C ALA A 226 15.73 -9.83 7.82
N GLY A 227 15.48 -10.40 6.63
CA GLY A 227 16.48 -10.60 5.57
C GLY A 227 16.29 -9.76 4.31
N GLY A 228 15.13 -9.14 4.14
CA GLY A 228 14.74 -8.41 2.92
C GLY A 228 14.45 -9.34 1.74
N THR A 229 14.15 -10.62 1.97
CA THR A 229 13.89 -11.57 0.90
C THR A 229 12.63 -12.38 1.10
N ILE A 230 12.00 -12.78 0.00
CA ILE A 230 10.81 -13.61 0.00
C ILE A 230 10.90 -14.63 -1.15
N GLU A 231 10.28 -15.79 -1.01
CA GLU A 231 10.30 -16.86 -2.02
C GLU A 231 9.17 -16.66 -3.04
N ALA A 232 9.49 -16.64 -4.33
CA ALA A 232 8.51 -16.60 -5.41
C ALA A 232 7.82 -17.97 -5.60
N ILE A 233 6.75 -18.02 -6.40
CA ILE A 233 5.95 -19.23 -6.64
C ILE A 233 6.74 -20.38 -7.29
N ASP A 234 7.88 -20.08 -7.92
CA ASP A 234 8.79 -21.07 -8.53
C ASP A 234 9.99 -21.43 -7.64
N GLY A 235 10.04 -20.93 -6.40
CA GLY A 235 11.14 -21.12 -5.45
C GLY A 235 12.26 -20.09 -5.56
N THR A 236 12.20 -19.13 -6.50
CA THR A 236 13.21 -18.08 -6.63
C THR A 236 13.19 -17.15 -5.43
N MET A 237 14.35 -16.87 -4.82
CA MET A 237 14.45 -15.85 -3.76
C MET A 237 14.52 -14.45 -4.39
N ILE A 238 13.54 -13.61 -4.10
CA ILE A 238 13.48 -12.22 -4.55
C ILE A 238 13.78 -11.27 -3.40
N ARG A 239 14.48 -10.17 -3.68
CA ARG A 239 14.74 -9.11 -2.70
C ARG A 239 13.60 -8.09 -2.73
N ILE A 240 13.02 -7.82 -1.57
CA ILE A 240 11.98 -6.81 -1.39
C ILE A 240 12.35 -5.98 -0.15
N ASP A 241 12.56 -4.69 -0.38
CA ASP A 241 12.71 -3.71 0.68
C ASP A 241 11.34 -3.01 0.83
N ALA A 242 10.54 -3.45 1.82
CA ALA A 242 9.18 -2.96 2.05
C ALA A 242 9.12 -2.08 3.30
N ASP A 243 8.45 -0.93 3.17
CA ASP A 243 8.12 -0.02 4.27
C ASP A 243 6.85 -0.49 5.01
N SER A 244 5.95 -1.17 4.30
CA SER A 244 4.67 -1.63 4.81
C SER A 244 4.31 -3.03 4.32
N ILE A 245 3.71 -3.83 5.20
CA ILE A 245 3.16 -5.14 4.90
C ILE A 245 1.63 -5.08 4.89
N CYS A 246 1.03 -5.34 3.72
CA CYS A 246 -0.40 -5.49 3.55
C CYS A 246 -0.87 -6.84 4.10
N VAL A 247 -1.82 -6.78 5.02
CA VAL A 247 -2.63 -7.92 5.47
C VAL A 247 -4.06 -7.71 5.00
N HIS A 248 -4.65 -8.69 4.30
CA HIS A 248 -6.04 -8.55 3.83
C HIS A 248 -7.03 -8.60 5.00
N GLY A 249 -8.21 -8.00 4.81
CA GLY A 249 -9.28 -7.99 5.79
C GLY A 249 -10.53 -8.79 5.40
N ASP A 250 -10.52 -9.42 4.23
CA ASP A 250 -11.71 -9.88 3.52
C ASP A 250 -12.42 -11.09 4.18
N SER A 251 -11.84 -11.70 5.23
CA SER A 251 -12.39 -12.88 5.92
C SER A 251 -12.00 -12.95 7.40
N PRO A 252 -12.74 -13.68 8.26
CA PRO A 252 -12.35 -13.90 9.66
C PRO A 252 -10.94 -14.50 9.81
N SER A 253 -10.57 -15.43 8.92
CA SER A 253 -9.21 -15.99 8.87
C SER A 253 -8.13 -14.93 8.59
N ALA A 254 -8.49 -13.81 7.98
CA ALA A 254 -7.55 -12.73 7.70
C ALA A 254 -7.18 -11.94 8.97
N VAL A 255 -8.10 -11.81 9.93
CA VAL A 255 -7.80 -11.24 11.26
C VAL A 255 -6.82 -12.12 12.02
N ASP A 256 -7.05 -13.43 12.02
CA ASP A 256 -6.16 -14.40 12.69
C ASP A 256 -4.76 -14.37 12.05
N MET A 257 -4.70 -14.25 10.72
CA MET A 257 -3.44 -14.09 9.99
C MET A 257 -2.72 -12.79 10.34
N ALA A 258 -3.42 -11.66 10.38
CA ALA A 258 -2.85 -10.38 10.77
C ALA A 258 -2.29 -10.43 12.20
N ARG A 259 -3.03 -11.04 13.14
CA ARG A 259 -2.57 -11.24 14.53
C ARG A 259 -1.30 -12.10 14.59
N ALA A 260 -1.27 -13.23 13.88
CA ALA A 260 -0.10 -14.10 13.85
C ALA A 260 1.13 -13.40 13.25
N VAL A 261 0.95 -12.59 12.19
CA VAL A 261 2.02 -11.77 11.61
C VAL A 261 2.55 -10.78 12.64
N ARG A 262 1.66 -10.03 13.30
CA ARG A 262 2.04 -9.07 14.36
C ARG A 262 2.80 -9.75 15.50
N GLU A 263 2.23 -10.80 16.08
CA GLU A 263 2.82 -11.54 17.20
C GLU A 263 4.20 -12.08 16.84
N ARG A 264 4.36 -12.62 15.63
CA ARG A 264 5.64 -13.14 15.14
C ARG A 264 6.68 -12.02 14.99
N LEU A 265 6.30 -10.87 14.44
CA LEU A 265 7.19 -9.72 14.29
C LEU A 265 7.63 -9.15 15.64
N GLU A 266 6.69 -8.92 16.55
CA GLU A 266 6.96 -8.40 17.90
C GLU A 266 7.83 -9.40 18.71
N SER A 267 7.57 -10.70 18.61
CA SER A 267 8.39 -11.75 19.24
C SER A 267 9.83 -11.78 18.72
N ASN A 268 10.06 -11.32 17.50
CA ASN A 268 11.39 -11.19 16.90
C ASN A 268 12.04 -9.82 17.17
N GLY A 269 11.43 -8.99 18.02
CA GLY A 269 11.95 -7.67 18.40
C GLY A 269 11.77 -6.60 17.32
N VAL A 270 10.86 -6.79 16.38
CA VAL A 270 10.48 -5.79 15.38
C VAL A 270 9.41 -4.87 15.99
N ALA A 271 9.64 -3.56 15.94
CA ALA A 271 8.64 -2.58 16.35
C ALA A 271 7.59 -2.38 15.24
N LEU A 272 6.33 -2.15 15.60
CA LEU A 272 5.29 -1.79 14.63
C LEU A 272 5.00 -0.29 14.71
N SER A 273 5.10 0.40 13.57
CA SER A 273 4.84 1.83 13.47
C SER A 273 4.44 2.21 12.05
N SER A 274 3.55 3.20 11.90
CA SER A 274 3.19 3.70 10.57
C SER A 274 4.37 4.33 9.83
N PHE A 275 4.51 3.99 8.54
CA PHE A 275 5.52 4.60 7.65
C PHE A 275 5.26 6.08 7.37
N ALA A 276 4.00 6.53 7.49
CA ALA A 276 3.60 7.90 7.15
C ALA A 276 3.62 8.85 8.35
N GLY A 277 3.82 8.33 9.57
CA GLY A 277 3.72 9.07 10.84
C GLY A 277 4.86 10.06 11.12
N GLU A 278 5.99 9.97 10.42
CA GLU A 278 7.05 10.97 10.51
C GLU A 278 6.66 12.22 9.71
N GLY A 279 5.84 13.10 10.31
CA GLY A 279 5.56 14.43 9.75
C GLY A 279 4.17 15.03 10.04
N ARG A 280 3.20 14.22 10.46
CA ARG A 280 1.91 14.69 11.01
C ARG A 280 1.60 13.84 12.23
N PRO A 281 1.36 14.43 13.43
CA PRO A 281 0.88 13.65 14.55
C PRO A 281 -0.41 12.93 14.12
N CYS A 282 -0.43 11.60 14.22
CA CYS A 282 -1.70 10.88 14.29
C CYS A 282 -2.45 11.48 15.49
N ALA A 283 -3.72 11.82 15.28
CA ALA A 283 -4.53 12.65 16.18
C ALA A 283 -4.23 12.43 17.68
N SER A 284 -4.01 13.54 18.38
CA SER A 284 -3.91 13.62 19.85
C SER A 284 -5.27 13.42 20.51
#